data_AF-A0A6G3BC49-F1
#
_entry.id   AF-A0A6G3BC49-F1
#
_cell.length_a   1.000
_cell.length_b   1.000
_cell.length_c   1.000
_cell.angle_alpha   90.00
_cell.angle_beta   90.00
_cell.angle_gamma   90.00
#
_symmetry.space_group_name_H-M   'P 1'
#
loop_
_entity.id
_entity.type
_entity.pdbx_description
1 polymer ?
#
loop_
_entity_poly.entity_id
_entity_poly.type
_entity_poly.pdbx_seq_one_letter_code
_entity_poly.pdbx_strand_id
1 'polypeptide(L)'
;MLCTRCRIRTAVTDDGLCTFCSGTRPPLPEDMKPRATGPGGWGVGDWPRSPVGLSWAVTALLGTVIATDLVAIVSGLHLRGVWKDLAADFTAAPGSRVQSADHLHDTLTDVQSTVFLVTGILFILWFHRTRRNAEVFDPSVQKMGPGWAVGGWFVPVANLWFPYRVADGIWTGSAPIGPEGGRTAVPRGLLNFWWALWIATLLSDQITARAQDTSMEPEQQAHALALVAAADALEIVAAVLAILFVRALTRMQVERAAQPVVPAQPVPGAHR
;
A
#
# COMPACT_ATOMS: atom_id res chain seq x y z
N MET A 1 8.33 -4.67 26.25
CA MET A 1 7.93 -3.28 25.92
C MET A 1 6.85 -2.83 26.90
N LEU A 2 6.74 -1.54 27.20
CA LEU A 2 5.64 -1.00 28.02
C LEU A 2 4.33 -0.97 27.22
N CYS A 3 3.20 -1.08 27.92
CA CYS A 3 1.86 -1.01 27.37
C CYS A 3 1.69 0.26 26.54
N THR A 4 1.25 0.13 25.30
CA THR A 4 1.08 1.27 24.38
C THR A 4 0.02 2.26 24.87
N ARG A 5 -0.96 1.80 25.65
CA ARG A 5 -2.05 2.62 26.20
C ARG A 5 -1.68 3.32 27.50
N CYS A 6 -1.34 2.57 28.55
CA CYS A 6 -1.08 3.19 29.86
C CYS A 6 0.37 3.58 30.07
N ARG A 7 1.33 3.10 29.27
CA ARG A 7 2.78 3.32 29.41
C ARG A 7 3.38 2.96 30.79
N ILE A 8 2.62 2.34 31.69
CA ILE A 8 3.02 2.03 33.07
C ILE A 8 3.35 0.54 33.24
N ARG A 9 2.53 -0.36 32.68
CA ARG A 9 2.67 -1.81 32.85
C ARG A 9 3.34 -2.44 31.63
N THR A 10 3.97 -3.60 31.81
CA THR A 10 4.50 -4.39 30.69
C THR A 10 3.38 -4.84 29.77
N ALA A 11 3.61 -4.76 28.46
CA ALA A 11 2.71 -5.34 27.48
C ALA A 11 2.81 -6.87 27.55
N VAL A 12 1.66 -7.54 27.56
CA VAL A 12 1.54 -9.01 27.59
C VAL A 12 0.71 -9.56 26.44
N THR A 13 0.02 -8.69 25.69
CA THR A 13 -0.74 -9.07 24.49
C THR A 13 0.06 -8.73 23.23
N ASP A 14 -0.21 -9.43 22.13
CA ASP A 14 0.50 -9.23 20.86
C ASP A 14 0.29 -7.85 20.21
N ASP A 15 -0.73 -7.11 20.64
CA ASP A 15 -1.00 -5.73 20.24
C ASP A 15 -0.38 -4.68 21.19
N GLY A 16 0.46 -5.13 22.13
CA GLY A 16 1.25 -4.24 22.97
C GLY A 16 0.48 -3.68 24.17
N LEU A 17 -0.59 -4.33 24.64
CA LEU A 17 -1.34 -3.92 25.81
C LEU A 17 -0.99 -4.76 27.04
N CYS A 18 -1.11 -4.17 28.23
CA CYS A 18 -1.08 -4.92 29.48
C CYS A 18 -2.44 -5.57 29.76
N THR A 19 -2.46 -6.57 30.63
CA THR A 19 -3.67 -7.31 31.05
C THR A 19 -4.83 -6.40 31.44
N PHE A 20 -4.55 -5.31 32.14
CA PHE A 20 -5.57 -4.35 32.57
C PHE A 20 -6.14 -3.55 31.39
N CYS A 21 -5.28 -3.00 30.54
CA CYS A 21 -5.73 -2.22 29.38
C CYS A 21 -6.44 -3.08 28.34
N SER A 22 -6.06 -4.35 28.19
CA SER A 22 -6.80 -5.31 27.35
C SER A 22 -8.16 -5.67 27.94
N GLY A 23 -8.28 -5.75 29.27
CA GLY A 23 -9.55 -6.02 29.97
C GLY A 23 -10.58 -4.87 29.89
N THR A 24 -10.16 -3.67 29.52
CA THR A 24 -11.07 -2.53 29.27
C THR A 24 -11.60 -2.47 27.83
N ARG A 25 -11.30 -3.47 26.99
CA ARG A 25 -11.94 -3.58 25.68
C ARG A 25 -13.42 -3.92 25.88
N PRO A 26 -14.32 -3.47 24.98
CA PRO A 26 -15.65 -4.04 24.91
C PRO A 26 -15.53 -5.56 24.76
N PRO A 27 -16.40 -6.37 25.42
CA PRO A 27 -16.37 -7.81 25.25
C PRO A 27 -16.51 -8.18 23.77
N LEU A 28 -15.74 -9.18 23.35
CA LEU A 28 -15.93 -9.75 22.03
C LEU A 28 -17.34 -10.34 21.93
N PRO A 29 -18.01 -10.17 20.79
CA PRO A 29 -19.22 -10.91 20.45
C PRO A 29 -19.03 -12.41 20.69
N GLU A 30 -20.01 -13.11 21.28
CA GLU A 30 -19.88 -14.54 21.65
C GLU A 30 -19.65 -15.47 20.44
N ASP A 31 -20.03 -15.03 19.24
CA ASP A 31 -19.79 -15.70 17.96
C ASP A 31 -18.35 -15.51 17.43
N MET A 32 -17.64 -14.51 17.95
CA MET A 32 -16.24 -14.22 17.63
C MET A 32 -15.32 -14.93 18.63
N LYS A 33 -15.35 -16.28 18.63
CA LYS A 33 -14.48 -17.07 19.51
C LYS A 33 -13.00 -16.94 19.10
N PRO A 34 -12.08 -16.78 20.08
CA PRO A 34 -10.65 -16.95 19.89
C PRO A 34 -10.36 -18.25 19.16
N ARG A 35 -9.83 -18.19 17.93
CA ARG A 35 -9.33 -19.40 17.27
C ARG A 35 -7.88 -19.59 17.68
N ALA A 36 -7.58 -20.82 18.11
CA ALA A 36 -6.27 -21.23 18.59
C ALA A 36 -5.14 -20.69 17.71
N THR A 37 -4.14 -20.11 18.37
CA THR A 37 -2.87 -19.75 17.76
C THR A 37 -2.25 -20.98 17.13
N GLY A 38 -2.14 -21.00 15.79
CA GLY A 38 -1.33 -22.00 15.11
C GLY A 38 0.13 -21.95 15.60
N PRO A 39 0.93 -23.01 15.42
CA PRO A 39 2.32 -23.03 15.83
C PRO A 39 3.06 -21.82 15.22
N GLY A 40 3.73 -21.03 16.06
CA GLY A 40 4.49 -19.85 15.62
C GLY A 40 3.80 -18.49 15.74
N GLY A 41 2.64 -18.38 16.42
CA GLY A 41 2.00 -17.07 16.68
C GLY A 41 1.25 -16.48 15.48
N TRP A 42 1.05 -17.25 14.42
CA TRP A 42 0.32 -16.86 13.20
C TRP A 42 -1.22 -16.99 13.34
N GLY A 43 -1.75 -17.10 14.55
CA GLY A 43 -3.20 -17.15 14.84
C GLY A 43 -3.89 -15.80 14.64
N VAL A 44 -5.12 -15.81 14.11
CA VAL A 44 -5.97 -14.61 14.07
C VAL A 44 -6.13 -14.14 15.51
N GLY A 45 -5.64 -12.93 15.82
CA GLY A 45 -5.78 -12.39 17.17
C GLY A 45 -7.27 -12.19 17.48
N ASP A 46 -7.64 -12.30 18.74
CA ASP A 46 -9.04 -12.20 19.14
C ASP A 46 -9.62 -10.80 18.87
N TRP A 47 -8.77 -9.78 18.75
CA TRP A 47 -9.18 -8.39 18.57
C TRP A 47 -8.48 -7.71 17.38
N PRO A 48 -9.19 -6.89 16.57
CA PRO A 48 -8.57 -6.12 15.49
C PRO A 48 -7.59 -5.09 16.06
N ARG A 49 -6.43 -4.93 15.42
CA ARG A 49 -5.41 -3.96 15.85
C ARG A 49 -5.57 -2.65 15.09
N SER A 50 -5.51 -1.50 15.78
CA SER A 50 -5.71 -0.18 15.14
C SER A 50 -4.78 0.03 13.94
N PRO A 51 -5.29 0.23 12.70
CA PRO A 51 -4.47 0.48 11.51
C PRO A 51 -4.13 1.97 11.31
N VAL A 52 -4.65 2.87 12.15
CA VAL A 52 -4.63 4.32 11.92
C VAL A 52 -3.22 4.90 11.88
N GLY A 53 -2.35 4.54 12.84
CA GLY A 53 -0.98 5.07 12.88
C GLY A 53 -0.16 4.68 11.64
N LEU A 54 -0.29 3.44 11.18
CA LEU A 54 0.36 2.98 9.95
C LEU A 54 -0.25 3.65 8.71
N SER A 55 -1.57 3.84 8.68
CA SER A 55 -2.23 4.55 7.59
C SER A 55 -1.73 5.99 7.43
N TRP A 56 -1.51 6.70 8.54
CA TRP A 56 -0.94 8.05 8.50
C TRP A 56 0.50 8.05 8.01
N ALA A 57 1.34 7.13 8.51
CA ALA A 57 2.71 6.99 8.06
C ALA A 57 2.80 6.68 6.55
N VAL A 58 2.02 5.71 6.07
CA VAL A 58 1.93 5.35 4.65
C VAL A 58 1.43 6.52 3.81
N THR A 59 0.41 7.24 4.28
CA THR A 59 -0.12 8.41 3.57
C THR A 59 0.93 9.53 3.45
N ALA A 60 1.69 9.81 4.52
CA ALA A 60 2.75 10.81 4.49
C ALA A 60 3.90 10.41 3.56
N LEU A 61 4.27 9.12 3.57
CA LEU A 61 5.29 8.58 2.67
C LEU A 61 4.85 8.59 1.21
N LEU A 62 3.62 8.20 0.90
CA LEU A 62 3.06 8.36 -0.45
C LEU A 62 3.01 9.83 -0.90
N GLY A 63 2.76 10.77 0.02
CA GLY A 63 2.89 12.20 -0.26
C GLY A 63 4.34 12.62 -0.55
N THR A 64 5.30 11.98 0.09
CA THR A 64 6.74 12.20 -0.17
C THR A 64 7.14 11.62 -1.52
N VAL A 65 6.62 10.44 -1.89
CA VAL A 65 6.78 9.85 -3.24
C VAL A 65 6.29 10.82 -4.31
N ILE A 66 5.07 11.35 -4.17
CA ILE A 66 4.54 12.36 -5.11
C ILE A 66 5.47 13.57 -5.23
N ALA A 67 6.02 14.05 -4.11
CA ALA A 67 6.94 15.17 -4.12
C ALA A 67 8.27 14.84 -4.82
N THR A 68 8.82 13.64 -4.61
CA THR A 68 10.03 13.20 -5.30
C THR A 68 9.80 12.99 -6.80
N ASP A 69 8.66 12.43 -7.20
CA ASP A 69 8.30 12.23 -8.61
C ASP A 69 8.16 13.58 -9.34
N LEU A 70 7.55 14.58 -8.69
CA LEU A 70 7.47 15.94 -9.23
C LEU A 70 8.86 16.56 -9.45
N VAL A 71 9.78 16.34 -8.50
CA VAL A 71 11.17 16.80 -8.63
C VAL A 71 11.90 16.04 -9.74
N ALA A 72 11.69 14.73 -9.85
CA ALA A 72 12.26 13.89 -10.90
C ALA A 72 11.79 14.32 -12.30
N ILE A 73 10.51 14.62 -12.47
CA ILE A 73 9.95 15.17 -13.72
C ILE A 73 10.65 16.48 -14.09
N VAL A 74 10.74 17.43 -13.15
CA VAL A 74 11.38 18.74 -13.42
C VAL A 74 12.85 18.56 -13.79
N SER A 75 13.59 17.73 -13.03
CA SER A 75 14.99 17.43 -13.30
C SER A 75 15.19 16.76 -14.65
N GLY A 76 14.36 15.75 -14.96
CA GLY A 76 14.42 14.99 -16.21
C GLY A 76 14.05 15.84 -17.43
N LEU A 77 13.08 16.76 -17.31
CA LEU A 77 12.74 17.71 -18.37
C LEU A 77 13.85 18.74 -18.61
N HIS A 78 14.52 19.20 -17.55
CA HIS A 78 15.68 20.07 -17.67
C HIS A 78 16.84 19.33 -18.35
N LEU A 79 17.15 18.11 -17.91
CA LEU A 79 18.20 17.28 -18.49
C LEU A 79 17.92 16.96 -19.95
N ARG A 80 16.66 16.67 -20.28
CA ARG A 80 16.21 16.49 -21.66
C ARG A 80 16.46 17.70 -22.54
N GLY A 81 16.29 18.91 -22.00
CA GLY A 81 16.62 20.15 -22.72
C GLY A 81 18.11 20.21 -23.07
N VAL A 82 18.98 19.90 -22.11
CA VAL A 82 20.44 19.85 -22.31
C VAL A 82 20.82 18.83 -23.40
N TRP A 83 20.25 17.64 -23.38
CA TRP A 83 20.50 16.61 -24.40
C TRP A 83 20.01 17.00 -25.79
N LYS A 84 18.88 17.71 -25.90
CA LYS A 84 18.40 18.25 -27.17
C LYS A 84 19.30 19.34 -27.74
N ASP A 85 19.77 20.24 -26.89
CA ASP A 85 20.68 21.30 -27.30
C ASP A 85 22.00 20.70 -27.82
N LEU A 86 22.52 19.67 -27.14
CA LEU A 86 23.71 18.93 -27.59
C LEU A 86 23.49 18.19 -28.91
N ALA A 87 22.31 17.60 -29.11
CA ALA A 87 21.94 16.94 -30.37
C ALA A 87 21.86 17.92 -31.54
N ALA A 88 21.41 19.15 -31.29
CA ALA A 88 21.31 20.20 -32.29
C ALA A 88 22.66 20.87 -32.59
N ASP A 89 23.49 21.08 -31.56
CA ASP A 89 24.83 21.66 -31.66
C ASP A 89 25.75 21.06 -30.60
N PHE A 90 26.73 20.27 -31.05
CA PHE A 90 27.69 19.59 -30.18
C PHE A 90 28.56 20.55 -29.34
N THR A 91 28.64 21.83 -29.72
CA THR A 91 29.38 22.86 -28.98
C THR A 91 28.53 23.62 -27.97
N ALA A 92 27.20 23.45 -27.99
CA ALA A 92 26.25 24.21 -27.18
C ALA A 92 26.32 23.91 -25.67
N ALA A 93 26.86 22.74 -25.28
CA ALA A 93 27.00 22.35 -23.88
C ALA A 93 28.42 21.84 -23.60
N PRO A 94 29.20 22.51 -22.71
CA PRO A 94 30.43 21.93 -22.19
C PRO A 94 30.11 20.58 -21.53
N GLY A 95 30.93 19.55 -21.79
CA GLY A 95 30.71 18.21 -21.24
C GLY A 95 30.57 18.18 -19.70
N SER A 96 31.20 19.12 -18.99
CA SER A 96 31.05 19.27 -17.53
C SER A 96 29.65 19.69 -17.09
N ARG A 97 28.90 20.42 -17.92
CA ARG A 97 27.52 20.85 -17.64
C ARG A 97 26.56 19.67 -17.76
N VAL A 98 26.72 18.86 -18.81
CA VAL A 98 25.96 17.62 -19.03
C VAL A 98 26.21 16.67 -17.86
N GLN A 99 27.47 16.40 -17.53
CA GLN A 99 27.84 15.52 -16.41
C GLN A 99 27.31 15.98 -15.05
N SER A 100 27.30 17.30 -14.79
CA SER A 100 26.75 17.84 -13.53
C SER A 100 25.23 17.67 -13.46
N ALA A 101 24.54 17.86 -14.59
CA ALA A 101 23.09 17.68 -14.67
C ALA A 101 22.68 16.20 -14.58
N ASP A 102 23.44 15.31 -15.23
CA ASP A 102 23.28 13.85 -15.11
C ASP A 102 23.47 13.42 -13.66
N HIS A 103 24.58 13.78 -13.01
CA HIS A 103 24.85 13.40 -11.62
C HIS A 103 23.76 13.89 -10.65
N LEU A 104 23.27 15.12 -10.84
CA LEU A 104 22.16 15.64 -10.03
C LEU A 104 20.89 14.82 -10.24
N HIS A 105 20.55 14.50 -11.50
CA HIS A 105 19.39 13.70 -11.82
C HIS A 105 19.49 12.28 -11.25
N ASP A 106 20.65 11.62 -11.40
CA ASP A 106 20.91 10.29 -10.85
C ASP A 106 20.77 10.28 -9.33
N THR A 107 21.34 11.28 -8.64
CA THR A 107 21.21 11.42 -7.18
C THR A 107 19.76 11.58 -6.75
N LEU A 108 18.95 12.32 -7.52
CA LEU A 108 17.52 12.49 -7.24
C LEU A 108 16.74 11.19 -7.44
N THR A 109 17.05 10.43 -8.50
CA THR A 109 16.45 9.11 -8.78
C THR A 109 16.81 8.09 -7.69
N ASP A 110 18.03 8.12 -7.16
CA ASP A 110 18.45 7.27 -6.02
C ASP A 110 17.65 7.60 -4.75
N VAL A 111 17.41 8.89 -4.49
CA VAL A 111 16.58 9.34 -3.36
C VAL A 111 15.13 8.91 -3.55
N GLN A 112 14.55 9.12 -4.74
CA GLN A 112 13.19 8.68 -5.09
C GLN A 112 13.03 7.16 -4.88
N SER A 113 13.98 6.36 -5.38
CA SER A 113 14.01 4.91 -5.21
C SER A 113 14.05 4.51 -3.72
N THR A 114 14.85 5.19 -2.91
CA THR A 114 14.94 4.94 -1.48
C THR A 114 13.61 5.25 -0.76
N VAL A 115 12.98 6.38 -1.09
CA VAL A 115 11.68 6.77 -0.54
C VAL A 115 10.60 5.76 -0.95
N PHE A 116 10.60 5.32 -2.20
CA PHE A 116 9.69 4.30 -2.70
C PHE A 116 9.83 2.97 -1.95
N LEU A 117 11.06 2.50 -1.74
CA LEU A 117 11.33 1.27 -0.98
C LEU A 117 10.82 1.34 0.46
N VAL A 118 11.11 2.44 1.17
CA VAL A 118 10.62 2.65 2.54
C VAL A 118 9.09 2.69 2.58
N THR A 119 8.48 3.36 1.59
CA THR A 119 7.02 3.42 1.42
C THR A 119 6.42 2.04 1.21
N GLY A 120 7.02 1.23 0.33
CA GLY A 120 6.58 -0.14 0.05
C GLY A 120 6.61 -1.03 1.30
N ILE A 121 7.66 -0.96 2.10
CA ILE A 121 7.77 -1.72 3.36
C ILE A 121 6.62 -1.36 4.30
N LEU A 122 6.39 -0.06 4.56
CA LEU A 122 5.34 0.40 5.47
C LEU A 122 3.93 0.15 4.91
N PHE A 123 3.76 0.24 3.60
CA PHE A 123 2.53 -0.13 2.93
C PHE A 123 2.22 -1.62 3.15
N ILE A 124 3.20 -2.51 2.96
CA ILE A 124 3.03 -3.96 3.19
C ILE A 124 2.73 -4.26 4.67
N LEU A 125 3.38 -3.57 5.62
CA LEU A 125 3.07 -3.72 7.05
C LEU A 125 1.64 -3.29 7.37
N TRP A 126 1.20 -2.15 6.83
CA TRP A 126 -0.19 -1.68 6.94
C TRP A 126 -1.17 -2.67 6.30
N PHE A 127 -0.86 -3.15 5.10
CA PHE A 127 -1.70 -4.06 4.31
C PHE A 127 -1.85 -5.43 4.98
N HIS A 128 -0.75 -5.97 5.51
CA HIS A 128 -0.78 -7.20 6.31
C HIS A 128 -1.64 -7.01 7.55
N ARG A 129 -1.52 -5.87 8.25
CA ARG A 129 -2.32 -5.59 9.45
C ARG A 129 -3.81 -5.45 9.15
N THR A 130 -4.20 -4.70 8.12
CA THR A 130 -5.61 -4.54 7.74
C THR A 130 -6.22 -5.86 7.29
N ARG A 131 -5.44 -6.70 6.61
CA ARG A 131 -5.84 -8.08 6.31
C ARG A 131 -6.14 -8.89 7.55
N ARG A 132 -5.24 -8.89 8.54
CA ARG A 132 -5.46 -9.63 9.79
C ARG A 132 -6.71 -9.16 10.50
N ASN A 133 -6.95 -7.85 10.56
CA ASN A 133 -8.18 -7.32 11.12
C ASN A 133 -9.43 -7.78 10.35
N ALA A 134 -9.37 -7.84 9.00
CA ALA A 134 -10.48 -8.34 8.21
C ALA A 134 -10.80 -9.83 8.52
N GLU A 135 -9.78 -10.64 8.80
CA GLU A 135 -9.97 -12.03 9.24
C GLU A 135 -10.58 -12.12 10.66
N VAL A 136 -10.40 -11.10 11.51
CA VAL A 136 -11.12 -10.99 12.79
C VAL A 136 -12.59 -10.66 12.56
N PHE A 137 -12.88 -9.75 11.63
CA PHE A 137 -14.26 -9.36 11.32
C PHE A 137 -15.07 -10.47 10.64
N ASP A 138 -14.44 -11.25 9.77
CA ASP A 138 -15.00 -12.46 9.18
C ASP A 138 -13.86 -13.39 8.71
N PRO A 139 -13.69 -14.56 9.34
CA PRO A 139 -12.65 -15.52 8.96
C PRO A 139 -12.77 -16.08 7.54
N SER A 140 -13.94 -15.97 6.89
CA SER A 140 -14.21 -16.56 5.58
C SER A 140 -13.84 -15.67 4.39
N VAL A 141 -13.53 -14.39 4.60
CA VAL A 141 -13.25 -13.43 3.51
C VAL A 141 -11.89 -13.63 2.85
N GLN A 142 -10.94 -14.26 3.55
CA GLN A 142 -9.61 -14.53 3.03
C GLN A 142 -9.48 -15.98 2.58
N LYS A 143 -9.44 -16.19 1.26
CA LYS A 143 -9.29 -17.53 0.64
C LYS A 143 -7.84 -18.03 0.60
N MET A 144 -6.88 -17.17 0.89
CA MET A 144 -5.44 -17.42 0.72
C MET A 144 -4.76 -17.38 2.08
N GLY A 145 -3.64 -18.08 2.27
CA GLY A 145 -2.89 -18.04 3.54
C GLY A 145 -2.33 -16.64 3.88
N PRO A 146 -2.09 -16.34 5.18
CA PRO A 146 -1.64 -15.02 5.66
C PRO A 146 -0.33 -14.53 5.04
N GLY A 147 0.59 -15.45 4.73
CA GLY A 147 1.88 -15.14 4.11
C GLY A 147 1.75 -14.44 2.74
N TRP A 148 0.66 -14.68 2.00
CA TRP A 148 0.44 -14.05 0.70
C TRP A 148 0.15 -12.56 0.76
N ALA A 149 -0.18 -12.02 1.95
CA ALA A 149 -0.28 -10.57 2.15
C ALA A 149 1.06 -9.84 1.98
N VAL A 150 2.16 -10.57 2.18
CA VAL A 150 3.54 -10.07 2.10
C VAL A 150 4.21 -10.67 0.87
N GLY A 151 4.28 -12.00 0.77
CA GLY A 151 4.97 -12.69 -0.32
C GLY A 151 4.37 -12.43 -1.71
N GLY A 152 3.08 -12.07 -1.77
CA GLY A 152 2.42 -11.72 -3.03
C GLY A 152 3.07 -10.55 -3.75
N TRP A 153 3.70 -9.62 -3.03
CA TRP A 153 4.36 -8.43 -3.60
C TRP A 153 5.74 -8.71 -4.21
N PHE A 154 6.41 -9.76 -3.75
CA PHE A 154 7.80 -10.05 -4.13
C PHE A 154 7.93 -11.13 -5.19
N VAL A 155 6.89 -11.93 -5.42
CA VAL A 155 6.89 -12.99 -6.43
C VAL A 155 6.34 -12.40 -7.74
N PRO A 156 7.12 -12.25 -8.83
CA PRO A 156 6.73 -11.45 -9.99
C PRO A 156 5.37 -11.82 -10.60
N VAL A 157 5.11 -13.12 -10.81
CA VAL A 157 3.84 -13.60 -11.37
C VAL A 157 2.69 -13.44 -10.37
N ALA A 158 2.97 -13.63 -9.08
CA ALA A 158 1.96 -13.47 -8.03
C ALA A 158 1.58 -11.99 -7.84
N ASN A 159 2.55 -11.08 -7.98
CA ASN A 159 2.37 -9.64 -7.81
C ASN A 159 1.32 -9.04 -8.75
N LEU A 160 0.99 -9.73 -9.85
CA LEU A 160 -0.05 -9.30 -10.78
C LEU A 160 -1.48 -9.55 -10.28
N TRP A 161 -1.70 -10.49 -9.35
CA TRP A 161 -3.07 -10.85 -8.92
C TRP A 161 -3.26 -11.22 -7.45
N PHE A 162 -2.23 -11.72 -6.77
CA PHE A 162 -2.32 -12.12 -5.36
C PHE A 162 -2.62 -10.92 -4.46
N PRO A 163 -1.92 -9.77 -4.56
CA PRO A 163 -2.22 -8.64 -3.68
C PRO A 163 -3.62 -8.08 -3.94
N TYR A 164 -4.09 -8.04 -5.19
CA TYR A 164 -5.48 -7.69 -5.50
C TYR A 164 -6.49 -8.61 -4.82
N ARG A 165 -6.28 -9.93 -4.88
CA ARG A 165 -7.17 -10.89 -4.21
C ARG A 165 -7.20 -10.72 -2.71
N VAL A 166 -6.04 -10.47 -2.10
CA VAL A 166 -5.97 -10.15 -0.69
C VAL A 166 -6.77 -8.88 -0.44
N ALA A 167 -6.50 -7.79 -1.18
CA ALA A 167 -7.15 -6.49 -1.05
C ALA A 167 -8.68 -6.56 -1.20
N ASP A 168 -9.21 -7.31 -2.17
CA ASP A 168 -10.66 -7.55 -2.33
C ASP A 168 -11.26 -8.27 -1.13
N GLY A 169 -10.54 -9.25 -0.56
CA GLY A 169 -10.92 -9.89 0.70
C GLY A 169 -10.91 -8.90 1.87
N ILE A 170 -9.91 -8.01 1.97
CA ILE A 170 -9.87 -6.99 3.03
C ILE A 170 -11.05 -6.03 2.84
N TRP A 171 -11.26 -5.55 1.62
CA TRP A 171 -12.33 -4.62 1.27
C TRP A 171 -13.70 -5.19 1.63
N THR A 172 -13.96 -6.44 1.25
CA THR A 172 -15.21 -7.16 1.55
C THR A 172 -15.39 -7.40 3.04
N GLY A 173 -14.35 -7.83 3.76
CA GLY A 173 -14.42 -8.06 5.21
C GLY A 173 -14.54 -6.79 6.04
N SER A 174 -14.09 -5.65 5.49
CA SER A 174 -14.17 -4.34 6.14
C SER A 174 -15.48 -3.61 5.84
N ALA A 175 -16.32 -4.13 4.95
CA ALA A 175 -17.59 -3.51 4.60
C ALA A 175 -18.48 -3.33 5.85
N PRO A 176 -19.10 -2.15 6.04
CA PRO A 176 -20.01 -1.93 7.16
C PRO A 176 -21.18 -2.94 7.14
N ILE A 177 -21.62 -3.36 8.31
CA ILE A 177 -22.84 -4.14 8.45
C ILE A 177 -24.02 -3.17 8.56
N GLY A 178 -25.06 -3.41 7.76
CA GLY A 178 -26.30 -2.66 7.81
C GLY A 178 -27.18 -3.09 9.00
N PRO A 179 -28.24 -2.32 9.32
CA PRO A 179 -29.12 -2.61 10.45
C PRO A 179 -29.75 -4.01 10.44
N GLU A 180 -29.95 -4.58 9.25
CA GLU A 180 -30.56 -5.90 9.03
C GLU A 180 -29.55 -7.07 9.14
N GLY A 181 -28.30 -6.79 9.53
CA GLY A 181 -27.24 -7.82 9.65
C GLY A 181 -26.55 -8.19 8.33
N GLY A 182 -27.04 -7.69 7.19
CA GLY A 182 -26.41 -7.84 5.87
C GLY A 182 -25.23 -6.87 5.67
N ARG A 183 -24.21 -7.29 4.91
CA ARG A 183 -23.12 -6.40 4.49
C ARG A 183 -23.63 -5.36 3.52
N THR A 184 -23.29 -4.09 3.75
CA THR A 184 -23.48 -3.07 2.70
C THR A 184 -22.49 -3.31 1.57
N ALA A 185 -22.98 -3.35 0.34
CA ALA A 185 -22.12 -3.44 -0.83
C ALA A 185 -21.32 -2.14 -0.96
N VAL A 186 -20.00 -2.22 -0.78
CA VAL A 186 -19.10 -1.08 -0.98
C VAL A 186 -18.60 -1.11 -2.43
N PRO A 187 -18.73 -0.01 -3.20
CA PRO A 187 -18.23 0.05 -4.57
C PRO A 187 -16.76 -0.35 -4.66
N ARG A 188 -16.42 -1.20 -5.63
CA ARG A 188 -15.03 -1.67 -5.90
C ARG A 188 -14.26 -0.78 -6.87
N GLY A 189 -14.88 0.29 -7.38
CA GLY A 189 -14.26 1.17 -8.39
C GLY A 189 -12.88 1.66 -7.96
N LEU A 190 -12.76 2.19 -6.74
CA LEU A 190 -11.47 2.68 -6.23
C LEU A 190 -10.41 1.58 -6.15
N LEU A 191 -10.77 0.40 -5.64
CA LEU A 191 -9.87 -0.75 -5.57
C LEU A 191 -9.39 -1.17 -6.97
N ASN A 192 -10.32 -1.27 -7.93
CA ASN A 192 -10.03 -1.69 -9.29
C ASN A 192 -9.15 -0.66 -10.03
N PHE A 193 -9.47 0.63 -9.91
CA PHE A 193 -8.68 1.69 -10.56
C PHE A 193 -7.28 1.79 -9.96
N TRP A 194 -7.16 1.75 -8.63
CA TRP A 194 -5.86 1.74 -7.97
C TRP A 194 -5.01 0.55 -8.44
N TRP A 195 -5.59 -0.65 -8.47
CA TRP A 195 -4.85 -1.84 -8.90
C TRP A 195 -4.48 -1.81 -10.38
N ALA A 196 -5.41 -1.41 -11.26
CA ALA A 196 -5.12 -1.29 -12.69
C ALA A 196 -3.98 -0.30 -12.93
N LEU A 197 -3.95 0.80 -12.18
CA LEU A 197 -2.91 1.80 -12.30
C LEU A 197 -1.56 1.30 -11.74
N TRP A 198 -1.56 0.56 -10.65
CA TRP A 198 -0.37 -0.14 -10.14
C TRP A 198 0.22 -1.12 -11.17
N ILE A 199 -0.62 -1.88 -11.88
CA ILE A 199 -0.12 -2.73 -12.96
C ILE A 199 0.45 -1.89 -14.11
N ALA A 200 -0.17 -0.75 -14.42
CA ALA A 200 0.35 0.15 -15.44
C ALA A 200 1.72 0.72 -15.07
N THR A 201 1.98 1.07 -13.81
CA THR A 201 3.32 1.52 -13.37
C THR A 201 4.36 0.42 -13.53
N LEU A 202 4.07 -0.82 -13.13
CA LEU A 202 4.99 -1.95 -13.35
C LEU A 202 5.36 -2.17 -14.83
N LEU A 203 4.41 -1.93 -15.74
CA LEU A 203 4.66 -2.01 -17.18
C LEU A 203 5.49 -0.82 -17.67
N SER A 204 5.21 0.38 -17.18
CA SER A 204 6.00 1.59 -17.46
C SER A 204 7.45 1.41 -17.03
N ASP A 205 7.70 0.90 -15.83
CA ASP A 205 9.06 0.64 -15.30
C ASP A 205 9.85 -0.30 -16.22
N GLN A 206 9.17 -1.34 -16.73
CA GLN A 206 9.81 -2.29 -17.64
C GLN A 206 10.13 -1.66 -19.01
N ILE A 207 9.35 -0.68 -19.44
CA ILE A 207 9.58 0.08 -20.68
C ILE A 207 10.72 1.07 -20.51
N THR A 208 10.71 1.86 -19.43
CA THR A 208 11.73 2.86 -19.13
C THR A 208 13.09 2.22 -18.86
N ALA A 209 13.14 1.11 -18.11
CA ALA A 209 14.38 0.37 -17.88
C ALA A 209 15.03 -0.18 -19.15
N ARG A 210 14.25 -0.47 -20.21
CA ARG A 210 14.79 -0.87 -21.52
C ARG A 210 15.24 0.32 -22.37
N ALA A 211 14.70 1.49 -22.10
CA ALA A 211 15.04 2.74 -22.80
C ALA A 211 16.26 3.45 -22.20
N GLN A 212 16.77 3.00 -21.05
CA GLN A 212 17.98 3.53 -20.41
C GLN A 212 19.19 2.69 -20.85
N ASP A 213 19.75 3.01 -22.02
CA ASP A 213 21.07 2.51 -22.45
C ASP A 213 22.04 3.69 -22.53
N THR A 214 23.12 3.63 -21.76
CA THR A 214 24.12 4.71 -21.66
C THR A 214 24.92 4.91 -22.95
N SER A 215 24.79 4.01 -23.93
CA SER A 215 25.43 4.13 -25.25
C SER A 215 24.57 4.85 -26.31
N MET A 216 23.42 5.40 -25.92
CA MET A 216 22.48 6.05 -26.83
C MET A 216 23.00 7.38 -27.39
N GLU A 217 22.59 7.66 -28.63
CA GLU A 217 22.80 8.96 -29.27
C GLU A 217 22.02 10.06 -28.50
N PRO A 218 22.49 11.32 -28.51
CA PRO A 218 21.86 12.42 -27.75
C PRO A 218 20.35 12.60 -27.97
N GLU A 219 19.87 12.39 -29.20
CA GLU A 219 18.43 12.44 -29.53
C GLU A 219 17.64 11.32 -28.84
N GLN A 220 18.18 10.10 -28.83
CA GLN A 220 17.57 8.94 -28.18
C GLN A 220 17.51 9.13 -26.66
N GLN A 221 18.56 9.71 -26.06
CA GLN A 221 18.59 10.05 -24.64
C GLN A 221 17.46 11.04 -24.27
N ALA A 222 17.26 12.07 -25.10
CA ALA A 222 16.17 13.03 -24.91
C ALA A 222 14.77 12.41 -25.05
N HIS A 223 14.61 11.38 -25.87
CA HIS A 223 13.37 10.60 -25.97
C HIS A 223 13.16 9.71 -24.73
N ALA A 224 14.19 9.02 -24.26
CA ALA A 224 14.14 8.20 -23.05
C ALA A 224 13.70 9.03 -21.82
N LEU A 225 14.29 10.22 -21.62
CA LEU A 225 13.91 11.13 -20.53
C LEU A 225 12.46 11.61 -20.62
N ALA A 226 11.89 11.73 -21.81
CA ALA A 226 10.46 12.06 -21.97
C ALA A 226 9.56 10.90 -21.54
N LEU A 227 9.96 9.66 -21.83
CA LEU A 227 9.24 8.46 -21.38
C LEU A 227 9.31 8.31 -19.87
N VAL A 228 10.48 8.58 -19.25
CA VAL A 228 10.65 8.58 -17.79
C VAL A 228 9.72 9.60 -17.14
N ALA A 229 9.71 10.85 -17.62
CA ALA A 229 8.81 11.88 -17.08
C ALA A 229 7.31 11.52 -17.22
N ALA A 230 6.94 10.79 -18.27
CA ALA A 230 5.58 10.28 -18.44
C ALA A 230 5.25 9.13 -17.47
N ALA A 231 6.23 8.27 -17.16
CA ALA A 231 6.11 7.22 -16.15
C ALA A 231 5.96 7.82 -14.74
N ASP A 232 6.79 8.79 -14.37
CA ASP A 232 6.67 9.52 -13.09
C ASP A 232 5.27 10.16 -12.94
N ALA A 233 4.72 10.74 -14.02
CA ALA A 233 3.38 11.31 -14.00
C ALA A 233 2.30 10.25 -13.74
N LEU A 234 2.47 9.04 -14.29
CA LEU A 234 1.59 7.90 -14.04
C LEU A 234 1.68 7.44 -12.58
N GLU A 235 2.90 7.37 -12.03
CA GLU A 235 3.17 7.02 -10.64
C GLU A 235 2.53 8.00 -9.66
N ILE A 236 2.57 9.31 -9.94
CA ILE A 236 1.87 10.32 -9.12
C ILE A 236 0.37 10.00 -9.03
N VAL A 237 -0.27 9.68 -10.16
CA VAL A 237 -1.70 9.32 -10.16
C VAL A 237 -1.93 8.01 -9.39
N ALA A 238 -1.03 7.03 -9.52
CA ALA A 238 -1.06 5.77 -8.77
C ALA A 238 -0.95 6.00 -7.26
N ALA A 239 -0.02 6.86 -6.83
CA ALA A 239 0.19 7.24 -5.44
C ALA A 239 -1.04 7.97 -4.86
N VAL A 240 -1.68 8.85 -5.63
CA VAL A 240 -2.95 9.49 -5.23
C VAL A 240 -4.04 8.45 -5.02
N LEU A 241 -4.24 7.51 -5.95
CA LEU A 241 -5.22 6.44 -5.78
C LEU A 241 -4.87 5.52 -4.60
N ALA A 242 -3.58 5.26 -4.35
CA ALA A 242 -3.11 4.49 -3.20
C ALA A 242 -3.44 5.20 -1.89
N ILE A 243 -3.26 6.53 -1.79
CA ILE A 243 -3.65 7.33 -0.64
C ILE A 243 -5.16 7.22 -0.40
N LEU A 244 -5.97 7.37 -1.46
CA LEU A 244 -7.42 7.27 -1.36
C LEU A 244 -7.84 5.87 -0.90
N PHE A 245 -7.23 4.82 -1.44
CA PHE A 245 -7.47 3.43 -1.04
C PHE A 245 -7.10 3.20 0.43
N VAL A 246 -5.91 3.63 0.87
CA VAL A 246 -5.45 3.51 2.25
C VAL A 246 -6.40 4.20 3.21
N ARG A 247 -6.85 5.43 2.89
CA ARG A 247 -7.77 6.21 3.72
C ARG A 247 -9.16 5.56 3.78
N ALA A 248 -9.71 5.19 2.63
CA ALA A 248 -11.02 4.55 2.53
C ALA A 248 -11.05 3.24 3.31
N LEU A 249 -10.07 2.36 3.09
CA LEU A 249 -10.00 1.06 3.76
C LEU A 249 -9.76 1.21 5.27
N THR A 250 -8.90 2.15 5.68
CA THR A 250 -8.66 2.43 7.11
C THR A 250 -9.93 2.95 7.78
N ARG A 251 -10.70 3.81 7.11
CA ARG A 251 -11.99 4.29 7.62
C ARG A 251 -12.98 3.14 7.78
N MET A 252 -13.13 2.30 6.76
CA MET A 252 -14.00 1.11 6.81
C MET A 252 -13.63 0.19 7.98
N GLN A 253 -12.34 -0.04 8.20
CA GLN A 253 -11.81 -0.83 9.32
C GLN A 253 -12.15 -0.23 10.68
N VAL A 254 -12.04 1.08 10.84
CA VAL A 254 -12.39 1.79 12.09
C VAL A 254 -13.89 1.74 12.34
N GLU A 255 -14.70 2.03 11.32
CA GLU A 255 -16.17 1.96 11.41
C GLU A 255 -16.62 0.54 11.76
N ARG A 256 -16.05 -0.48 11.09
CA ARG A 256 -16.37 -1.89 11.35
C ARG A 256 -15.99 -2.32 12.76
N ALA A 257 -14.85 -1.88 13.27
CA ALA A 257 -14.41 -2.17 14.64
C ALA A 257 -15.27 -1.46 15.71
N ALA A 258 -15.95 -0.37 15.36
CA ALA A 258 -16.84 0.37 16.26
C ALA A 258 -18.29 -0.16 16.27
N GLN A 259 -18.68 -0.96 15.27
CA GLN A 259 -20.03 -1.53 15.20
C GLN A 259 -20.21 -2.65 16.24
N PRO A 260 -21.34 -2.66 16.99
CA PRO A 260 -21.78 -3.84 17.72
C PRO A 260 -21.99 -4.99 16.74
N VAL A 261 -21.71 -6.24 17.14
CA VAL A 261 -22.13 -7.38 16.33
C VAL A 261 -23.64 -7.50 16.39
N VAL A 262 -24.26 -7.44 15.22
CA VAL A 262 -25.66 -7.84 15.04
C VAL A 262 -25.69 -9.36 15.09
N PRO A 263 -26.37 -9.99 16.06
CA PRO A 263 -26.51 -11.44 16.09
C PRO A 263 -27.11 -11.89 14.76
N ALA A 264 -26.59 -12.97 14.19
CA ALA A 264 -27.20 -13.60 13.03
C ALA A 264 -28.68 -13.86 13.32
N GLN A 265 -29.58 -13.32 12.49
CA GLN A 265 -31.01 -13.61 12.60
C GLN A 265 -31.18 -15.13 12.52
N PRO A 266 -31.92 -15.77 13.45
CA PRO A 266 -32.18 -17.19 13.38
C PRO A 266 -32.80 -17.51 12.02
N VAL A 267 -32.19 -18.43 11.27
CA VAL A 267 -32.74 -18.89 10.00
C VAL A 267 -34.11 -19.52 10.30
N PRO A 268 -35.23 -18.97 9.82
CA PRO A 268 -36.54 -19.58 10.03
C PRO A 268 -36.59 -20.88 9.22
N GLY A 269 -36.43 -22.03 9.87
CA GLY A 269 -36.64 -23.32 9.21
C GLY A 269 -35.80 -24.52 9.67
N ALA A 270 -34.85 -24.38 10.61
CA ALA A 270 -34.11 -25.54 11.13
C ALA A 270 -34.89 -26.30 12.23
N HIS A 271 -36.11 -26.71 11.92
CA HIS A 271 -36.83 -27.75 12.66
C HIS A 271 -37.39 -28.74 11.63
N ARG A 272 -36.63 -29.80 11.34
CA ARG A 272 -37.13 -31.14 10.99
C ARG A 272 -36.14 -32.18 11.45
#